data_AF-A0A431WM74-F1
#
_entry.id   AF-A0A431WM74-F1
#
_cell.length_a   1.000
_cell.length_b   1.000
_cell.length_c   1.000
_cell.angle_alpha   90.00
_cell.angle_beta   90.00
_cell.angle_gamma   90.00
#
_symmetry.space_group_name_H-M   'P 1'
#
loop_
_entity.id
_entity.type
_entity.pdbx_description
1 polymer ?
#
loop_
_entity_poly.entity_id
_entity_poly.type
_entity_poly.pdbx_seq_one_letter_code
_entity_poly.pdbx_strand_id
1 'polypeptide(L)'
;MVGLDSLYAMLARPVPPVIKHKRVVEQTEYIKGIAADSHEAPQSQLPPNLERRHAIEDRRDSPRGDRRGQKEKEKEQEEELAKAQQEAIESPLPHIDIDV
;
A
#
# COMPACT_ATOMS: atom_id res chain seq x y z
N MET A 1 45.23 14.11 -7.80
CA MET A 1 43.85 14.63 -7.94
C MET A 1 43.02 13.91 -6.89
N VAL A 2 42.41 14.64 -5.95
CA VAL A 2 41.59 14.03 -4.88
C VAL A 2 40.20 13.76 -5.47
N GLY A 3 39.75 12.50 -5.43
CA GLY A 3 38.46 12.09 -5.98
C GLY A 3 37.28 12.56 -5.11
N LEU A 4 36.09 12.64 -5.69
CA LEU A 4 34.88 13.03 -4.98
C LEU A 4 34.59 12.11 -3.78
N ASP A 5 34.80 10.80 -3.96
CA ASP A 5 34.58 9.81 -2.89
C ASP A 5 35.53 10.04 -1.71
N SER A 6 36.77 10.47 -1.96
CA SER A 6 37.70 10.82 -0.89
C SER A 6 37.33 12.12 -0.16
N LEU A 7 36.70 13.09 -0.85
CA LEU A 7 36.15 14.29 -0.20
C LEU A 7 34.92 13.95 0.64
N TYR A 8 34.05 13.07 0.16
CA TYR A 8 32.93 12.56 0.93
C TYR A 8 33.41 11.81 2.18
N ALA A 9 34.45 10.96 2.07
CA ALA A 9 35.02 10.27 3.22
C ALA A 9 35.63 11.23 4.27
N MET A 10 36.25 12.33 3.83
CA MET A 10 36.85 13.33 4.73
C MET A 10 35.82 14.23 5.43
N LEU A 11 34.68 14.50 4.78
CA LEU A 11 33.69 15.47 5.27
C LEU A 11 32.40 14.82 5.80
N ALA A 12 32.19 13.53 5.57
CA ALA A 12 31.00 12.84 6.03
C ALA A 12 30.90 12.88 7.56
N ARG A 13 29.75 13.34 8.06
CA ARG A 13 29.42 13.25 9.48
C ARG A 13 29.02 11.81 9.80
N PRO A 14 29.47 11.24 10.94
CA PRO A 14 29.01 9.93 11.36
C PRO A 14 27.50 9.96 11.60
N VAL A 15 26.81 8.88 11.21
CA VAL A 15 25.36 8.75 11.45
C VAL A 15 25.12 8.69 12.95
N PRO A 16 24.34 9.62 13.53
CA PRO A 16 24.04 9.58 14.95
C PRO A 16 23.17 8.35 15.26
N PRO A 17 23.52 7.54 16.27
CA PRO A 17 22.71 6.39 16.64
C PRO A 17 21.36 6.88 17.19
N VAL A 18 20.27 6.50 16.53
CA VAL A 18 18.92 6.75 17.04
C VAL A 18 18.59 5.67 18.06
N ILE A 19 18.85 5.96 19.34
CA ILE A 19 18.46 5.08 20.44
C ILE A 19 16.95 5.22 20.64
N LYS A 20 16.17 4.31 20.04
CA LYS A 20 14.74 4.21 20.33
C LYS A 20 14.54 3.50 21.66
N HIS A 21 14.04 4.21 22.66
CA HIS A 21 13.63 3.58 23.91
C HIS A 21 12.48 2.61 23.63
N LYS A 22 12.60 1.38 24.14
CA LYS A 22 11.50 0.41 24.11
C LYS A 22 10.37 0.94 25.00
N ARG A 23 9.13 0.88 24.50
CA ARG A 23 7.94 1.20 25.30
C ARG A 23 7.88 0.24 26.50
N VAL A 24 7.78 0.79 27.70
CA VAL A 24 7.49 0.00 28.91
C VAL A 24 6.05 -0.51 28.77
N VAL A 25 5.89 -1.82 28.74
CA VAL A 25 4.58 -2.49 28.69
C VAL A 25 4.41 -3.19 30.03
N GLU A 26 3.27 -2.96 30.69
CA GLU A 26 2.88 -3.69 31.88
C GLU A 26 2.62 -5.15 31.50
N GLN A 27 3.35 -6.07 32.13
CA GLN A 27 3.12 -7.50 31.96
C GLN A 27 1.84 -7.86 32.71
N THR A 28 0.78 -8.20 31.99
CA THR A 28 -0.44 -8.72 32.61
C THR A 28 -0.20 -10.14 33.09
N GLU A 29 -0.36 -10.38 34.39
CA GLU A 29 -0.13 -11.68 35.06
C GLU A 29 -1.14 -12.77 34.64
N TYR A 30 -2.14 -12.43 33.84
CA TYR A 30 -3.23 -13.33 33.49
C TYR A 30 -2.94 -14.12 32.21
N ILE A 31 -1.97 -15.03 32.28
CA ILE A 31 -1.96 -16.20 31.41
C ILE A 31 -2.95 -17.20 32.03
N LYS A 32 -4.25 -17.02 31.77
CA LYS A 32 -5.17 -18.15 31.87
C LYS A 32 -4.68 -19.16 30.84
N GLY A 33 -4.10 -20.26 31.31
CA GLY A 33 -3.65 -21.35 30.45
C GLY A 33 -4.78 -21.72 29.50
N ILE A 34 -4.51 -21.60 28.20
CA ILE A 34 -5.42 -22.07 27.16
C ILE A 34 -5.57 -23.57 27.42
N ALA A 35 -6.78 -24.02 27.77
CA ALA A 35 -7.04 -25.42 28.03
C ALA A 35 -6.62 -26.25 26.81
N ALA A 36 -5.84 -27.31 27.04
CA ALA A 36 -5.11 -28.04 26.01
C ALA A 36 -5.99 -28.81 25.01
N ASP A 37 -7.32 -28.86 25.20
CA ASP A 37 -8.22 -29.70 24.40
C ASP A 37 -9.47 -28.96 23.88
N SER A 38 -9.28 -27.69 23.50
CA SER A 38 -10.25 -26.92 22.72
C SER A 38 -9.83 -26.95 21.25
N HIS A 39 -10.04 -28.10 20.59
CA HIS A 39 -9.88 -28.24 19.14
C HIS A 39 -11.11 -27.75 18.34
N GLU A 40 -12.10 -27.17 19.01
CA GLU A 40 -13.20 -26.52 18.32
C GLU A 40 -12.71 -25.18 17.77
N ALA A 41 -12.67 -25.07 16.43
CA ALA A 41 -12.43 -23.79 15.78
C ALA A 41 -13.33 -22.77 16.45
N PRO A 42 -12.81 -21.62 16.93
CA PRO A 42 -13.65 -20.65 17.62
C PRO A 42 -14.74 -20.25 16.65
N GLN A 43 -15.94 -20.81 16.84
CA GLN A 43 -17.12 -20.29 16.17
C GLN A 43 -17.09 -18.81 16.49
N SER A 44 -17.13 -18.01 15.42
CA SER A 44 -17.00 -16.56 15.51
C SER A 44 -17.92 -16.08 16.62
N GLN A 45 -17.33 -15.63 17.74
CA GLN A 45 -18.04 -14.96 18.82
C GLN A 45 -18.42 -13.55 18.33
N LEU A 46 -19.10 -13.50 17.19
CA LEU A 46 -19.85 -12.37 16.75
C LEU A 46 -20.96 -12.20 17.79
N PRO A 47 -21.12 -11.01 18.37
CA PRO A 47 -22.21 -10.77 19.31
C PRO A 47 -23.53 -11.24 18.68
N PRO A 48 -24.43 -11.88 19.46
CA PRO A 48 -25.64 -12.55 18.94
C PRO A 48 -26.59 -11.61 18.18
N ASN A 49 -26.37 -10.29 18.25
CA ASN A 49 -27.20 -9.25 17.65
C ASN A 49 -26.57 -8.61 16.39
N LEU A 50 -25.62 -9.27 15.72
CA LEU A 50 -25.17 -8.78 14.41
C LEU A 50 -26.18 -9.15 13.33
N GLU A 51 -27.00 -8.18 12.95
CA GLU A 51 -27.88 -8.26 11.78
C GLU A 51 -27.04 -8.63 10.55
N ARG A 52 -27.34 -9.79 9.95
CA ARG A 52 -26.75 -10.16 8.65
C ARG A 52 -27.24 -9.13 7.64
N ARG A 53 -26.35 -8.31 7.08
CA ARG A 53 -26.74 -7.34 6.05
C ARG A 53 -27.34 -8.08 4.84
N HIS A 54 -28.65 -7.96 4.68
CA HIS A 54 -29.42 -8.57 3.59
C HIS A 54 -29.39 -7.73 2.31
N ALA A 55 -28.99 -6.45 2.41
CA ALA A 55 -28.93 -5.53 1.28
C ALA A 55 -27.62 -5.68 0.50
N ILE A 56 -27.72 -5.68 -0.83
CA ILE A 56 -26.58 -5.76 -1.77
C ILE A 56 -25.80 -4.43 -1.78
N GLU A 57 -26.48 -3.31 -1.53
CA GLU A 57 -25.92 -1.95 -1.49
C GLU A 57 -24.93 -1.76 -0.34
N ASP A 58 -25.14 -2.46 0.77
CA ASP A 58 -24.31 -2.43 1.97
C ASP A 58 -22.92 -3.08 1.79
N ARG A 59 -22.69 -3.74 0.65
CA ARG A 59 -21.48 -4.51 0.39
C ARG A 59 -20.33 -3.69 -0.20
N ARG A 60 -20.53 -2.47 -0.70
CA ARG A 60 -19.46 -1.78 -1.46
C ARG A 60 -19.52 -0.25 -1.38
N ASP A 61 -18.73 0.28 -0.45
CA ASP A 61 -18.00 1.56 -0.59
C ASP A 61 -16.55 1.42 -0.08
N SER A 62 -16.00 0.21 -0.11
CA SER A 62 -14.56 0.01 0.11
C SER A 62 -13.86 -0.07 -1.24
N PRO A 63 -12.75 0.67 -1.49
CA PRO A 63 -12.01 0.64 -2.76
C PRO A 63 -11.27 -0.69 -2.98
N ARG A 64 -11.48 -1.69 -2.11
CA ARG A 64 -10.94 -3.04 -2.22
C ARG A 64 -12.03 -4.00 -2.67
N GLY A 65 -12.64 -3.73 -3.82
CA GLY A 65 -13.74 -4.51 -4.36
C GLY A 65 -13.68 -4.64 -5.88
N ASP A 66 -13.34 -5.84 -6.34
CA ASP A 66 -13.41 -6.35 -7.71
C ASP A 66 -12.27 -5.96 -8.69
N ARG A 67 -11.24 -6.81 -8.74
CA ARG A 67 -10.16 -6.74 -9.75
C ARG A 67 -10.65 -7.09 -11.17
N ARG A 68 -11.89 -7.54 -11.35
CA ARG A 68 -12.42 -7.97 -12.65
C ARG A 68 -12.58 -6.82 -13.64
N GLY A 69 -12.87 -5.60 -13.18
CA GLY A 69 -13.01 -4.41 -14.04
C GLY A 69 -11.73 -3.56 -14.18
N GLN A 70 -10.63 -3.92 -13.53
CA GLN A 70 -9.38 -3.15 -13.65
C GLN A 70 -8.76 -3.29 -15.04
N LYS A 71 -8.83 -4.48 -15.65
CA LYS A 71 -8.31 -4.71 -17.00
C LYS A 71 -9.06 -3.94 -18.08
N GLU A 72 -10.35 -3.71 -17.90
CA GLU A 72 -11.15 -2.92 -18.85
C GLU A 72 -10.78 -1.45 -18.75
N LYS A 73 -10.65 -0.93 -17.52
CA LYS A 73 -10.17 0.45 -17.28
C LYS A 73 -8.73 0.68 -17.74
N GLU A 74 -7.83 -0.28 -17.55
CA GLU A 74 -6.45 -0.20 -18.04
C GLU A 74 -6.41 -0.13 -19.58
N LYS A 75 -7.23 -0.95 -20.27
CA LYS A 75 -7.34 -0.88 -21.73
C LYS A 75 -7.93 0.42 -22.23
N GLU A 76 -8.98 0.94 -21.58
CA GLU A 76 -9.57 2.24 -21.91
C GLU A 76 -8.53 3.37 -21.77
N GLN A 77 -7.74 3.35 -20.70
CA GLN A 77 -6.65 4.33 -20.48
C GLN A 77 -5.53 4.21 -21.51
N GLU A 78 -5.12 2.99 -21.87
CA GLU A 78 -4.12 2.76 -22.93
C GLU A 78 -4.60 3.27 -24.30
N GLU A 79 -5.88 3.04 -24.64
CA GLU A 79 -6.48 3.53 -25.87
C GLU A 79 -6.59 5.06 -25.91
N GLU A 80 -6.93 5.70 -24.79
CA GLU A 80 -6.96 7.17 -24.67
C GLU A 80 -5.57 7.79 -24.81
N LEU A 81 -4.55 7.21 -24.17
CA LEU A 81 -3.16 7.66 -24.29
C LEU A 81 -2.63 7.50 -25.73
N ALA A 82 -2.95 6.39 -26.39
CA ALA A 82 -2.55 6.15 -27.78
C ALA A 82 -3.20 7.16 -28.75
N LYS A 83 -4.48 7.51 -28.55
CA LYS A 83 -5.16 8.55 -29.34
C LYS A 83 -4.54 9.93 -29.10
N ALA A 84 -4.27 10.30 -27.84
CA ALA A 84 -3.63 11.57 -27.51
C ALA A 84 -2.22 11.69 -28.13
N GLN A 85 -1.47 10.60 -28.20
CA GLN A 85 -0.17 10.58 -28.90
C GLN A 85 -0.32 10.77 -30.41
N GLN A 86 -1.31 10.12 -31.04
CA GLN A 86 -1.57 10.28 -32.47
C GLN A 86 -2.00 11.72 -32.81
N GLU A 87 -2.88 12.32 -32.00
CA GLU A 87 -3.30 13.71 -32.15
C GLU A 87 -2.14 14.70 -31.94
N ALA A 88 -1.21 14.40 -31.02
CA ALA A 88 0.00 15.21 -30.83
C ALA A 88 0.95 15.13 -32.04
N ILE A 89 1.06 13.97 -32.70
CA ILE A 89 1.87 13.78 -33.92
C ILE A 89 1.21 14.46 -35.13
N GLU A 90 -0.12 14.46 -35.21
CA GLU A 90 -0.88 15.13 -36.27
C GLU A 90 -1.00 16.64 -36.05
N SER A 91 -0.61 17.13 -34.87
CA SER A 91 -0.64 18.56 -34.58
C SER A 91 0.33 19.34 -35.48
N PRO A 92 -0.06 20.51 -36.01
CA PRO A 92 0.80 21.32 -36.87
C PRO A 92 1.93 22.04 -36.09
N LEU A 93 2.11 21.74 -34.80
CA LEU A 93 3.09 22.38 -33.93
C LEU A 93 4.39 21.57 -33.90
N PRO A 94 5.57 22.22 -33.79
CA PRO A 94 6.83 21.51 -33.68
C PRO A 94 6.89 20.71 -32.37
N HIS A 95 7.23 19.42 -32.47
CA HIS A 95 7.47 18.55 -31.31
C HIS A 95 8.81 18.90 -30.65
N ILE A 96 8.84 18.98 -29.32
CA ILE A 96 10.05 19.25 -28.54
C ILE A 96 10.27 18.07 -27.60
N ASP A 97 11.31 17.28 -27.88
CA ASP A 97 11.76 16.20 -27.00
C ASP A 97 12.48 16.80 -25.78
N ILE A 98 11.99 16.49 -24.57
CA ILE A 98 12.64 16.89 -23.32
C ILE A 98 13.31 15.65 -22.73
N ASP A 99 14.63 15.58 -22.84
CA ASP A 99 15.45 14.60 -22.12
C ASP A 99 15.48 14.98 -20.63
N VAL A 100 14.89 14.15 -19.76
CA VAL A 100 14.95 14.28 -18.29
C VAL A 100 15.94 13.28 -17.70
#